data_AF-A0A529TYB4-F1
#
_entry.id   AF-A0A529TYB4-F1
#
_cell.length_a   1.000
_cell.length_b   1.000
_cell.length_c   1.000
_cell.angle_alpha   90.00
_cell.angle_beta   90.00
_cell.angle_gamma   90.00
#
_symmetry.space_group_name_H-M   'P 1'
#
loop_
_entity.id
_entity.type
_entity.pdbx_description
1 polymer ?
#
loop_
_entity_poly.entity_id
_entity_poly.type
_entity_poly.pdbx_seq_one_letter_code
_entity_poly.pdbx_strand_id
1 'polypeptide(L)'
;MLFWVIAAILTLGASLAVLLPLTGGMKGASAPGDYDLEVYRDQLSELDRDVARGLIQPGEAEEARAEIGRRILRLGAAERPASASASSSRGIRLVASLAVLAVPLLSWGLYGVLGSPDLPSQPLAERLAKNPADSSV
;
A
#
# COMPACT_ATOMS: atom_id res chain seq x y z
N MET A 1 26.57 -22.39 -4.21
CA MET A 1 26.59 -21.14 -3.42
C MET A 1 26.00 -19.95 -4.17
N LEU A 2 26.47 -19.63 -5.39
CA LEU A 2 25.91 -18.51 -6.19
C LEU A 2 24.38 -18.58 -6.38
N PHE A 3 23.86 -19.76 -6.72
CA PHE A 3 22.41 -20.00 -6.86
C PHE A 3 21.63 -19.56 -5.61
N TRP A 4 22.06 -20.01 -4.43
CA TRP A 4 21.44 -19.69 -3.15
C TRP A 4 21.46 -18.20 -2.84
N VAL A 5 22.56 -17.51 -3.17
CA VAL A 5 22.67 -16.05 -3.01
C VAL A 5 21.68 -15.32 -3.91
N ILE A 6 21.58 -15.71 -5.19
CA ILE A 6 20.64 -15.10 -6.14
C ILE A 6 19.19 -15.36 -5.69
N ALA A 7 18.87 -16.60 -5.31
CA ALA A 7 17.55 -16.97 -4.81
C ALA A 7 17.17 -16.16 -3.56
N ALA A 8 18.11 -15.96 -2.63
CA ALA A 8 17.90 -15.15 -1.43
C ALA A 8 17.61 -13.68 -1.77
N ILE A 9 18.40 -13.08 -2.66
CA ILE A 9 18.24 -11.68 -3.08
C ILE A 9 16.89 -11.48 -3.78
N LEU A 10 16.54 -12.36 -4.73
CA LEU A 10 15.26 -12.25 -5.44
C LEU A 10 14.07 -12.40 -4.50
N THR A 11 14.12 -13.37 -3.59
CA THR A 11 13.07 -13.60 -2.60
C THR A 11 12.93 -12.38 -1.67
N LEU A 12 14.04 -11.86 -1.15
CA LEU A 12 14.04 -10.67 -0.30
C LEU A 12 13.51 -9.45 -1.04
N GLY A 13 13.95 -9.25 -2.28
CA GLY A 13 13.48 -8.16 -3.14
C GLY A 13 11.98 -8.24 -3.41
N ALA A 14 11.46 -9.43 -3.72
CA ALA A 14 10.03 -9.65 -3.93
C ALA A 14 9.22 -9.41 -2.64
N SER A 15 9.68 -9.91 -1.49
CA SER A 15 9.04 -9.65 -0.19
C SER A 15 9.01 -8.16 0.14
N LEU A 16 10.12 -7.45 -0.06
CA LEU A 16 10.20 -6.00 0.16
C LEU A 16 9.30 -5.22 -0.79
N ALA A 17 9.22 -5.60 -2.07
CA ALA A 17 8.33 -4.97 -3.05
C ALA A 17 6.85 -5.02 -2.63
N VAL A 18 6.44 -6.11 -1.96
CA VAL A 18 5.09 -6.27 -1.40
C VAL A 18 4.94 -5.51 -0.08
N LEU A 19 5.96 -5.50 0.78
CA LEU A 19 5.93 -4.82 2.08
C LEU A 19 5.99 -3.28 1.97
N LEU A 20 6.67 -2.74 0.95
CA LEU A 20 6.79 -1.30 0.71
C LEU A 20 5.42 -0.57 0.68
N PRO A 21 4.45 -0.95 -0.15
CA PRO A 21 3.13 -0.33 -0.16
C PRO A 21 2.33 -0.55 1.14
N LEU A 22 2.61 -1.60 1.92
CA LEU A 22 1.99 -1.80 3.24
C LEU A 22 2.50 -0.81 4.31
N THR A 23 3.74 -0.31 4.15
CA THR A 23 4.35 0.68 5.05
C THR A 23 4.02 2.12 4.67
N GLY A 24 3.93 2.41 3.37
CA GLY A 24 3.45 3.67 2.84
C GLY A 24 1.94 3.76 2.99
N GLY A 25 1.44 4.18 4.16
CA GLY A 25 0.01 4.45 4.35
C GLY A 25 -0.54 5.24 3.16
N MET A 26 -1.74 4.88 2.67
CA MET A 26 -2.39 5.43 1.47
C MET A 26 -2.27 6.95 1.38
N LYS A 27 -1.14 7.44 0.88
CA LYS A 27 -0.89 8.87 0.61
C LYS A 27 -1.44 9.27 -0.75
N GLY A 28 -1.86 8.29 -1.56
CA GLY A 28 -2.37 8.49 -2.92
C GLY A 28 -3.87 8.25 -3.09
N ALA A 29 -4.58 7.76 -2.08
CA ALA A 29 -6.02 7.89 -2.05
C ALA A 29 -6.30 9.22 -1.38
N SER A 30 -6.53 10.29 -2.17
CA SER A 30 -7.06 11.54 -1.65
C SER A 30 -8.14 11.18 -0.65
N ALA A 31 -7.97 11.62 0.60
CA ALA A 31 -8.98 11.35 1.61
C ALA A 31 -10.31 11.89 1.06
N PRO A 32 -11.45 11.19 1.25
CA PRO A 32 -12.74 11.69 0.75
C PRO A 32 -13.01 13.17 1.11
N GLY A 33 -12.41 13.68 2.20
CA GLY A 33 -12.48 15.08 2.60
C GLY A 33 -11.70 16.09 1.74
N ASP A 34 -10.64 15.69 1.03
CA ASP A 34 -9.85 16.62 0.19
C ASP A 34 -10.65 17.11 -1.01
N TYR A 35 -11.43 16.22 -1.64
CA TYR A 35 -12.26 16.56 -2.80
C TYR A 35 -13.43 17.46 -2.39
N ASP A 36 -14.08 17.15 -1.27
CA ASP A 36 -15.18 17.96 -0.75
C ASP A 36 -14.71 19.36 -0.34
N LEU A 37 -13.48 19.49 0.18
CA LEU A 37 -12.90 20.78 0.58
C LEU A 37 -12.64 21.69 -0.63
N GLU A 38 -12.20 21.13 -1.76
CA GLU A 38 -12.02 21.88 -3.01
C GLU A 38 -13.36 22.40 -3.55
N VAL A 39 -14.42 21.58 -3.48
CA VAL A 39 -15.79 21.98 -3.84
C VAL A 39 -16.30 23.11 -2.93
N TYR A 40 -16.09 23.03 -1.61
CA TYR A 40 -16.53 24.10 -0.70
C TYR A 40 -15.74 25.42 -0.89
N ARG A 41 -14.47 25.35 -1.32
CA ARG A 41 -13.70 26.55 -1.70
C ARG A 41 -14.26 27.19 -2.96
N ASP A 42 -14.64 26.39 -3.95
CA ASP A 42 -15.26 26.89 -5.18
C ASP A 42 -16.61 27.57 -4.87
N GLN A 43 -17.44 26.95 -4.02
CA GLN A 43 -18.71 27.52 -3.54
C GLN A 43 -18.54 28.89 -2.85
N LEU A 44 -17.50 29.05 -2.04
CA LEU A 44 -17.17 30.35 -1.43
C LEU A 44 -16.83 31.40 -2.50
N SER A 45 -16.07 31.01 -3.52
CA SER A 45 -15.68 31.90 -4.60
C SER A 45 -16.86 32.29 -5.50
N GLU A 46 -17.81 31.37 -5.70
CA GLU A 46 -19.04 31.63 -6.43
C GLU A 46 -19.95 32.57 -5.66
N LEU A 47 -20.11 32.35 -4.35
CA LEU A 47 -20.87 33.23 -3.46
C LEU A 47 -20.33 34.67 -3.49
N ASP A 48 -19.01 34.84 -3.46
CA ASP A 48 -18.37 36.16 -3.55
C ASP A 48 -18.65 36.86 -4.89
N ARG A 49 -18.69 36.10 -5.99
CA ARG A 49 -19.05 36.63 -7.32
C ARG A 49 -20.52 37.02 -7.38
N ASP A 50 -21.42 36.25 -6.78
CA ASP A 50 -22.85 36.55 -6.76
C ASP A 50 -23.18 37.80 -5.93
N VAL A 51 -22.48 37.99 -4.81
CA VAL A 51 -22.54 39.23 -4.03
C VAL A 51 -22.03 40.42 -4.85
N ALA A 52 -20.89 40.26 -5.52
CA ALA A 52 -20.33 41.32 -6.37
C ALA A 52 -21.26 41.68 -7.55
N ARG A 53 -22.04 40.71 -8.06
CA ARG A 53 -23.07 40.92 -9.08
C ARG A 53 -24.39 41.49 -8.52
N GLY A 54 -24.53 41.61 -7.21
CA GLY A 54 -25.77 42.06 -6.56
C GLY A 54 -26.92 41.06 -6.65
N LEU A 55 -26.64 39.79 -6.95
CA LEU A 55 -27.64 38.73 -7.05
C LEU A 55 -28.06 38.21 -5.67
N ILE A 56 -27.19 38.35 -4.67
CA ILE A 56 -27.40 37.92 -3.29
C ILE A 56 -27.21 39.12 -2.38
N GLN A 57 -28.12 39.31 -1.41
CA GLN A 57 -27.98 40.38 -0.44
C GLN A 57 -26.85 40.08 0.56
N PRO A 58 -26.12 41.10 1.02
CA PRO A 58 -24.97 40.90 1.92
C PRO A 58 -25.33 40.17 3.22
N GLY A 59 -26.56 40.36 3.74
CA GLY A 59 -27.02 39.62 4.92
C GLY A 59 -27.20 38.12 4.68
N GLU A 60 -27.75 37.74 3.51
CA GLU A 60 -27.93 36.33 3.12
C GLU A 60 -26.58 35.67 2.80
N ALA A 61 -25.64 36.43 2.25
CA ALA A 61 -24.28 35.96 1.96
C ALA A 61 -23.49 35.61 3.23
N GLU A 62 -23.62 36.41 4.30
CA GLU A 62 -22.98 36.12 5.58
C GLU A 62 -23.51 34.82 6.22
N GLU A 63 -24.82 34.58 6.14
CA GLU A 63 -25.42 33.32 6.61
C GLU A 63 -24.94 32.12 5.81
N ALA A 64 -24.90 32.23 4.48
CA ALA A 64 -24.40 31.18 3.60
C ALA A 64 -22.92 30.87 3.87
N ARG A 65 -22.08 31.91 4.02
CA ARG A 65 -20.66 31.78 4.35
C ARG A 65 -20.44 31.09 5.70
N ALA A 66 -21.25 31.42 6.70
CA ALA A 66 -21.19 30.77 8.01
C ALA A 66 -21.56 29.27 7.95
N GLU A 67 -22.56 28.90 7.14
CA GLU A 67 -22.96 27.50 6.97
C GLU A 67 -21.92 26.69 6.18
N ILE A 68 -21.36 27.25 5.09
CA ILE A 68 -20.26 26.60 4.35
C ILE A 68 -19.04 26.40 5.28
N GLY A 69 -18.69 27.41 6.07
CA GLY A 69 -17.62 27.32 7.07
C GLY A 69 -17.88 26.22 8.11
N ARG A 70 -19.13 26.09 8.61
CA ARG A 70 -19.52 25.00 9.52
C ARG A 70 -19.38 23.62 8.87
N ARG A 71 -19.69 23.48 7.58
CA ARG A 71 -19.53 22.22 6.84
C ARG A 71 -18.07 21.85 6.65
N ILE A 72 -17.21 22.82 6.30
CA ILE A 72 -15.75 22.63 6.23
C ILE A 72 -15.19 22.18 7.59
N LEU A 73 -15.61 22.81 8.69
CA LEU A 73 -15.19 22.43 10.04
C LEU A 73 -15.64 21.01 10.41
N ARG A 74 -16.84 20.58 9.98
CA ARG A 74 -17.33 19.21 10.18
C ARG A 74 -16.53 18.18 9.38
N LEU A 75 -16.09 18.49 8.16
CA LEU A 75 -15.19 17.62 7.40
C LEU A 75 -13.85 17.43 8.13
N GLY A 76 -13.22 18.54 8.57
CA GLY A 76 -11.96 18.47 9.31
C GLY A 76 -12.08 17.77 10.67
N ALA A 77 -13.26 17.79 11.29
CA ALA A 77 -13.56 17.03 12.50
C ALA A 77 -13.83 15.54 12.22
N ALA A 78 -14.46 15.22 11.09
CA ALA A 78 -14.69 13.84 10.66
C ALA A 78 -13.41 13.12 10.22
N GLU A 79 -12.38 13.87 9.81
CA GLU A 79 -11.01 13.34 9.64
C GLU A 79 -10.27 13.10 10.97
N ARG A 80 -10.77 13.64 12.09
CA ARG A 80 -10.22 13.42 13.44
C ARG A 80 -11.07 12.47 14.32
N PRO A 81 -11.15 11.17 13.98
CA PRO A 81 -11.19 10.11 14.97
C PRO A 81 -9.86 9.33 14.94
N ALA A 82 -8.74 10.04 15.01
CA ALA A 82 -7.41 9.45 14.83
C ALA A 82 -6.78 8.85 16.10
N SER A 83 -7.47 8.78 17.24
CA SER A 83 -6.94 8.12 18.45
C SER A 83 -7.31 6.63 18.54
N ALA A 84 -8.40 6.18 17.90
CA ALA A 84 -8.82 4.78 17.92
C ALA A 84 -8.36 3.96 16.70
N SER A 85 -8.10 4.61 15.55
CA SER A 85 -7.72 3.96 14.28
C SER A 85 -6.24 3.56 14.18
N ALA A 86 -5.34 4.27 14.88
CA ALA A 86 -3.91 4.00 14.82
C ALA A 86 -3.54 2.60 15.34
N SER A 87 -4.28 2.07 16.32
CA SER A 87 -4.09 0.72 16.86
C SER A 87 -4.53 -0.37 15.87
N SER A 88 -5.70 -0.19 15.24
CA SER A 88 -6.24 -1.08 14.21
C SER A 88 -5.30 -1.25 13.02
N SER A 89 -4.76 -0.13 12.50
CA SER A 89 -3.83 -0.16 11.36
C SER A 89 -2.51 -0.86 11.67
N ARG A 90 -2.01 -0.79 12.92
CA ARG A 90 -0.76 -1.47 13.32
C ARG A 90 -0.94 -2.98 13.39
N GLY A 91 -2.07 -3.45 13.92
CA GLY A 91 -2.40 -4.89 13.97
C GLY A 91 -2.53 -5.49 12.57
N ILE A 92 -3.26 -4.83 11.66
CA ILE A 92 -3.43 -5.27 10.27
C ILE A 92 -2.08 -5.32 9.54
N ARG A 93 -1.22 -4.29 9.71
CA ARG A 93 0.12 -4.28 9.13
C ARG A 93 1.00 -5.41 9.65
N LEU A 94 0.93 -5.72 10.96
CA LEU A 94 1.66 -6.82 11.57
C LEU A 94 1.23 -8.16 10.97
N VAL A 95 -0.08 -8.43 10.89
CA VAL A 95 -0.62 -9.67 10.30
C VAL A 95 -0.24 -9.80 8.83
N ALA A 96 -0.38 -8.72 8.05
CA ALA A 96 -0.01 -8.71 6.64
C ALA A 96 1.50 -8.97 6.44
N SER A 97 2.34 -8.34 7.27
CA SER A 97 3.79 -8.57 7.23
C SER A 97 4.14 -10.02 7.59
N LEU A 98 3.49 -10.57 8.62
CA LEU A 98 3.67 -11.97 9.01
C LEU A 98 3.27 -12.91 7.87
N ALA A 99 2.15 -12.65 7.21
CA ALA A 99 1.67 -13.46 6.09
C ALA A 99 2.64 -13.44 4.90
N VAL A 100 3.16 -12.26 4.55
CA VAL A 100 4.15 -12.10 3.47
C VAL A 100 5.45 -12.83 3.78
N LEU A 101 5.93 -12.77 5.03
CA LEU A 101 7.16 -13.45 5.45
C LEU A 101 6.96 -14.95 5.68
N ALA A 102 5.76 -15.40 6.04
CA ALA A 102 5.48 -16.81 6.24
C ALA A 102 5.72 -17.62 4.97
N VAL A 103 5.38 -17.08 3.79
CA VAL A 103 5.56 -17.78 2.51
C VAL A 103 7.03 -18.16 2.23
N PRO A 104 8.00 -17.23 2.18
CA PRO A 104 9.39 -17.60 1.93
C PRO A 104 9.99 -18.43 3.07
N LEU A 105 9.64 -18.17 4.34
CA LEU A 105 10.15 -18.94 5.47
C LEU A 105 9.68 -20.40 5.44
N LEU A 106 8.38 -20.62 5.22
CA LEU A 106 7.82 -21.96 5.09
C LEU A 106 8.36 -22.66 3.84
N SER A 107 8.48 -21.96 2.72
CA SER A 107 9.03 -22.52 1.49
C SER A 107 10.47 -23.01 1.67
N TRP A 108 11.32 -22.21 2.33
CA TRP A 108 12.70 -22.61 2.61
C TRP A 108 12.78 -23.79 3.59
N GLY A 109 11.98 -23.76 4.65
CA GLY A 109 11.92 -24.85 5.64
C GLY A 109 11.46 -26.16 5.00
N LEU A 110 10.37 -26.12 4.23
CA LEU A 110 9.85 -27.27 3.50
C LEU A 110 10.85 -27.80 2.48
N TYR A 111 11.51 -26.91 1.72
CA TYR A 111 12.52 -27.32 0.76
C TYR A 111 13.74 -27.96 1.44
N GLY A 112 14.13 -27.49 2.63
CA GLY A 112 15.20 -28.13 3.41
C GLY A 112 14.87 -29.55 3.85
N VAL A 113 13.60 -29.86 4.10
CA VAL A 113 13.15 -31.18 4.58
C VAL A 113 12.79 -32.13 3.43
N LEU A 114 12.04 -31.66 2.44
CA LEU A 114 11.53 -32.47 1.33
C LEU A 114 12.43 -32.43 0.09
N GLY A 115 13.20 -31.35 -0.07
CA GLY A 115 14.04 -31.13 -1.23
C GLY A 115 15.41 -31.76 -1.09
N SER A 116 16.30 -31.38 -1.99
CA SER A 116 17.68 -31.85 -1.99
C SER A 116 18.61 -30.64 -2.14
N PRO A 117 18.78 -29.85 -1.05
CA PRO A 117 19.53 -28.59 -1.10
C PRO A 117 21.01 -28.76 -1.45
N ASP A 118 21.54 -29.95 -1.18
CA ASP A 118 22.93 -30.33 -1.45
C ASP A 118 23.14 -30.90 -2.86
N LEU A 119 22.09 -30.98 -3.69
CA LEU A 119 22.27 -31.44 -5.06
C LEU A 119 23.20 -30.48 -5.82
N PRO A 120 24.32 -30.97 -6.36
CA PRO A 120 25.20 -30.15 -7.16
C PRO A 120 24.49 -29.74 -8.45
N SER A 121 24.87 -28.58 -8.96
CA SER A 121 24.42 -28.12 -10.28
C SER A 121 24.81 -29.16 -11.34
N GLN A 122 23.88 -29.52 -12.22
CA GLN A 122 24.12 -30.43 -13.34
C GLN A 122 24.14 -29.63 -14.67
N PRO A 123 25.27 -28.97 -15.01
CA PRO A 123 25.38 -28.23 -16.26
C PRO A 123 25.26 -29.17 -17.47
N LEU A 124 24.78 -28.62 -18.59
CA LEU A 124 24.50 -29.40 -19.80
C LEU A 124 25.74 -30.17 -20.31
N ALA A 125 26.92 -29.56 -20.23
CA ALA A 125 28.17 -30.19 -20.66
C ALA A 125 28.49 -31.48 -19.87
N GLU A 126 28.32 -31.47 -18.55
CA GLU A 126 28.55 -32.65 -17.70
C GLU A 126 27.51 -33.74 -17.96
N ARG A 127 26.27 -33.36 -18.27
CA ARG A 127 25.21 -34.31 -18.61
C ARG A 127 25.44 -35.01 -19.94
N LEU A 128 25.96 -34.29 -20.95
CA LEU A 128 26.28 -34.85 -22.27
C LEU A 128 27.51 -35.76 -22.24
N ALA A 129 28.44 -35.54 -21.31
CA ALA A 129 29.61 -36.39 -21.10
C ALA A 129 29.29 -37.70 -20.35
N LYS A 130 28.13 -37.78 -19.70
CA LYS A 130 27.67 -38.98 -18.97
C LYS A 130 27.09 -39.99 -19.97
N ASN A 131 27.55 -41.24 -19.93
CA ASN A 131 27.15 -42.28 -20.86
C ASN A 131 25.63 -42.58 -20.69
N PRO A 132 24.81 -42.57 -21.76
CA PRO A 132 23.36 -42.81 -21.65
C PRO A 132 22.99 -44.16 -20.99
N ALA A 133 23.91 -45.12 -20.97
CA ALA A 133 23.75 -46.41 -20.30
C ALA A 133 23.82 -46.35 -18.77
N ASP A 134 24.41 -45.28 -18.20
CA ASP A 134 24.55 -45.08 -16.74
C ASP A 134 23.45 -44.18 -16.15
N SER A 135 22.52 -43.70 -16.98
CA SER A 135 21.32 -42.97 -16.51
C SER A 135 20.25 -43.96 -16.09
N SER A 136 20.09 -44.18 -14.77
CA SER A 136 18.94 -44.88 -14.22
C SER A 136 17.67 -44.05 -14.45
N VAL A 137 16.62 -44.73 -14.95
CA VAL A 137 15.25 -44.21 -15.10
C VAL A 137 14.59 -43.95 -13.76
#